data_AF-A0AAD7HA83-F1
#
_entry.id   AF-A0AAD7HA83-F1
#
_cell.length_a   1.000
_cell.length_b   1.000
_cell.length_c   1.000
_cell.angle_alpha   90.00
_cell.angle_beta   90.00
_cell.angle_gamma   90.00
#
_symmetry.space_group_name_H-M   'P 1'
#
loop_
_entity.id
_entity.type
_entity.pdbx_description
1 polymer ?
#
loop_
_entity_poly.entity_id
_entity_poly.type
_entity_poly.pdbx_seq_one_letter_code
_entity_poly.pdbx_strand_id
1 'polypeptide(L)'
;MSTPALPGHGSFEWKKKRKQTHSGAVRHRPLPELTDDSFVVELNEEVDELHGSVVDVIGNRAGATAKAAARNTTRITPEEATYKLLNVRKVAIGAGGVPHIVTHDGRTIRYPDPAIQVNDTVKYDLNQAKLVDFVKFDTGNMCVITGGRNMGRAGVIVHREKHIGGFDIVHVKDSLERTFATRVTNIFVIGDGPKPWISLPKGKGTNLTISEERDLKRKRAAEH
;
A
#
# COMPACT_ATOMS: atom_id res chain seq x y z
N MET A 1 7.37 -66.67 -66.40
CA MET A 1 7.96 -65.94 -65.25
C MET A 1 7.25 -64.59 -65.19
N SER A 2 6.23 -64.49 -64.35
CA SER A 2 5.31 -63.36 -64.26
C SER A 2 5.47 -62.70 -62.90
N THR A 3 6.00 -61.48 -62.88
CA THR A 3 6.10 -60.62 -61.70
C THR A 3 4.71 -60.09 -61.31
N PRO A 4 4.24 -60.29 -60.07
CA PRO A 4 2.95 -59.77 -59.64
C PRO A 4 3.03 -58.30 -59.20
N ALA A 5 2.02 -57.54 -59.59
CA ALA A 5 1.79 -56.13 -59.27
C ALA A 5 1.36 -55.94 -57.80
N LEU A 6 1.78 -54.81 -57.21
CA LEU A 6 1.44 -54.41 -55.85
C LEU A 6 0.00 -53.83 -55.77
N PRO A 7 -0.84 -54.25 -54.80
CA PRO A 7 -2.18 -53.73 -54.62
C PRO A 7 -2.21 -52.36 -53.91
N GLY A 8 -3.19 -51.54 -54.31
CA GLY A 8 -3.36 -50.14 -53.95
C GLY A 8 -3.74 -49.84 -52.49
N HIS A 9 -3.49 -48.58 -52.12
CA HIS A 9 -3.83 -47.99 -50.82
C HIS A 9 -5.36 -47.92 -50.64
N GLY A 10 -5.89 -48.83 -49.82
CA GLY A 10 -7.22 -48.72 -49.24
C GLY A 10 -7.21 -47.75 -48.05
N SER A 11 -8.11 -46.77 -48.09
CA SER A 11 -8.50 -45.91 -46.98
C SER A 11 -9.06 -46.76 -45.83
N PHE A 12 -8.40 -46.75 -44.68
CA PHE A 12 -8.86 -47.43 -43.46
C PHE A 12 -9.33 -46.42 -42.41
N GLU A 13 -10.66 -46.31 -42.33
CA GLU A 13 -11.43 -45.82 -41.20
C GLU A 13 -11.21 -46.75 -39.99
N TRP A 14 -10.91 -46.20 -38.80
CA TRP A 14 -10.77 -46.99 -37.57
C TRP A 14 -11.79 -46.54 -36.51
N LYS A 15 -12.79 -47.41 -36.27
CA LYS A 15 -13.71 -47.33 -35.13
C LYS A 15 -13.07 -47.92 -33.87
N LYS A 16 -13.29 -47.20 -32.76
CA LYS A 16 -13.01 -47.53 -31.35
C LYS A 16 -13.15 -49.01 -30.99
N LYS A 17 -12.14 -49.55 -30.29
CA LYS A 17 -12.31 -50.63 -29.30
C LYS A 17 -11.74 -50.20 -27.94
N ARG A 18 -12.62 -50.12 -26.95
CA ARG A 18 -12.31 -49.93 -25.52
C ARG A 18 -11.47 -51.10 -25.02
N LYS A 19 -10.33 -50.80 -24.36
CA LYS A 19 -9.68 -51.69 -23.39
C LYS A 19 -9.94 -51.12 -22.00
N GLN A 20 -10.51 -51.95 -21.13
CA GLN A 20 -10.77 -51.68 -19.73
C GLN A 20 -9.64 -52.35 -18.95
N THR A 21 -8.74 -51.54 -18.39
CA THR A 21 -7.70 -52.00 -17.45
C THR A 21 -7.86 -51.20 -16.16
N HIS A 22 -8.26 -51.89 -15.11
CA HIS A 22 -8.31 -51.38 -13.75
C HIS A 22 -6.88 -51.23 -13.21
N SER A 23 -6.42 -49.99 -13.09
CA SER A 23 -5.40 -49.59 -12.12
C SER A 23 -5.39 -48.06 -12.02
N GLY A 24 -5.78 -47.55 -10.86
CA GLY A 24 -5.50 -46.18 -10.39
C GLY A 24 -5.97 -45.03 -11.29
N ALA A 25 -7.28 -44.75 -11.31
CA ALA A 25 -7.77 -43.46 -11.78
C ALA A 25 -7.25 -42.36 -10.84
N VAL A 26 -6.18 -41.67 -11.22
CA VAL A 26 -5.88 -40.33 -10.70
C VAL A 26 -7.02 -39.45 -11.20
N ARG A 27 -8.08 -39.37 -10.41
CA ARG A 27 -9.08 -38.32 -10.57
C ARG A 27 -8.31 -37.02 -10.39
N HIS A 28 -8.06 -36.29 -11.48
CA HIS A 28 -7.90 -34.85 -11.35
C HIS A 28 -9.19 -34.38 -10.68
N ARG A 29 -9.09 -34.09 -9.38
CA ARG A 29 -10.12 -33.28 -8.74
C ARG A 29 -10.14 -31.96 -9.53
N PRO A 30 -11.26 -31.56 -10.13
CA PRO A 30 -11.39 -30.16 -10.49
C PRO A 30 -11.13 -29.37 -9.20
N LEU A 31 -10.25 -28.37 -9.30
CA LEU A 31 -10.07 -27.42 -8.21
C LEU A 31 -11.47 -26.90 -7.84
N PRO A 32 -11.83 -26.92 -6.54
CA PRO A 32 -13.08 -26.31 -6.14
C PRO A 32 -13.04 -24.84 -6.57
N GLU A 33 -14.03 -24.43 -7.36
CA GLU A 33 -14.34 -23.01 -7.54
C GLU A 33 -14.67 -22.48 -6.14
N LEU A 34 -13.76 -21.66 -5.61
CA LEU A 34 -13.95 -20.89 -4.39
C LEU A 34 -15.01 -19.82 -4.67
N THR A 35 -16.29 -20.21 -4.61
CA THR A 35 -17.37 -19.28 -4.30
C THR A 35 -17.36 -19.04 -2.80
N ASP A 36 -16.41 -18.21 -2.35
CA ASP A 36 -16.34 -17.70 -0.98
C ASP A 36 -17.08 -16.35 -0.90
N ASP A 37 -18.39 -16.38 -1.17
CA ASP A 37 -19.29 -15.28 -0.80
C ASP A 37 -19.71 -15.34 0.68
N SER A 38 -19.10 -16.22 1.47
CA SER A 38 -19.33 -16.31 2.93
C SER A 38 -18.15 -15.81 3.78
N PHE A 39 -16.93 -15.73 3.25
CA PHE A 39 -15.76 -15.27 4.02
C PHE A 39 -15.54 -13.74 3.92
N VAL A 40 -16.12 -13.11 2.90
CA VAL A 40 -16.10 -11.64 2.70
C VAL A 40 -17.19 -10.94 3.52
N VAL A 41 -18.20 -11.69 4.00
CA VAL A 41 -19.26 -11.17 4.87
C VAL A 41 -18.84 -11.21 6.34
N GLU A 42 -18.16 -12.27 6.79
CA GLU A 42 -17.74 -12.40 8.20
C GLU A 42 -16.63 -11.43 8.64
N LEU A 43 -15.80 -10.91 7.72
CA LEU A 43 -14.82 -9.87 8.05
C LEU A 43 -15.40 -8.45 8.00
N ASN A 44 -16.60 -8.26 7.44
CA ASN A 44 -17.29 -6.97 7.50
C ASN A 44 -18.22 -6.87 8.72
N GLU A 45 -18.70 -8.00 9.26
CA GLU A 45 -19.55 -8.01 10.46
C GLU A 45 -18.77 -7.86 11.79
N GLU A 46 -17.50 -8.23 11.85
CA GLU A 46 -16.67 -7.99 13.05
C GLU A 46 -16.03 -6.58 13.08
N VAL A 47 -16.17 -5.81 11.98
CA VAL A 47 -15.75 -4.40 11.91
C VAL A 47 -16.86 -3.45 12.38
N ASP A 48 -18.11 -3.91 12.41
CA ASP A 48 -19.27 -3.12 12.84
C ASP A 48 -19.49 -3.08 14.38
N GLU A 49 -18.83 -3.92 15.19
CA GLU A 49 -18.92 -3.82 16.66
C GLU A 49 -17.91 -2.85 17.31
N LEU A 50 -16.99 -2.29 16.53
CA LEU A 50 -16.17 -1.14 16.94
C LEU A 50 -16.67 0.13 16.28
N HIS A 51 -17.91 0.50 16.59
CA HIS A 51 -18.46 1.82 16.27
C HIS A 51 -17.48 2.92 16.71
N GLY A 52 -16.79 3.53 15.73
CA GLY A 52 -16.21 4.87 15.89
C GLY A 52 -14.69 5.03 15.74
N SER A 53 -13.93 4.08 15.18
CA SER A 53 -12.53 4.38 14.82
C SER A 53 -12.12 3.77 13.48
N VAL A 54 -12.26 4.55 12.41
CA VAL A 54 -11.53 4.32 11.16
C VAL A 54 -10.05 4.53 11.49
N VAL A 55 -9.23 3.49 11.32
CA VAL A 55 -7.82 3.49 11.71
C VAL A 55 -6.96 3.66 10.46
N ASP A 56 -6.30 4.81 10.31
CA ASP A 56 -5.22 4.95 9.34
C ASP A 56 -3.92 4.41 9.95
N VAL A 57 -3.31 3.41 9.29
CA VAL A 57 -2.09 2.76 9.80
C VAL A 57 -0.88 3.58 9.38
N ILE A 58 -0.65 4.69 10.10
CA ILE A 58 0.61 5.43 10.00
C ILE A 58 1.66 4.64 10.78
N GLY A 59 2.50 3.93 10.03
CA GLY A 59 3.46 2.93 10.53
C GLY A 59 4.28 3.43 11.72
N ASN A 60 4.03 2.84 12.90
CA ASN A 60 4.80 3.09 14.11
C ASN A 60 5.79 1.95 14.38
N ARG A 61 6.91 2.28 15.03
CA ARG A 61 8.12 1.47 15.08
C ARG A 61 8.04 0.25 16.00
N ALA A 62 8.79 -0.78 15.58
CA ALA A 62 9.37 -1.91 16.31
C ALA A 62 8.42 -3.03 16.79
N GLY A 63 8.41 -4.14 16.04
CA GLY A 63 8.11 -5.48 16.58
C GLY A 63 6.77 -5.63 17.31
N ALA A 64 5.81 -4.78 16.99
CA ALA A 64 4.51 -4.75 17.62
C ALA A 64 3.64 -5.88 17.05
N THR A 65 3.61 -7.02 17.74
CA THR A 65 2.50 -7.97 17.65
C THR A 65 1.17 -7.22 17.69
N ALA A 66 0.13 -7.70 17.00
CA ALA A 66 -1.20 -7.07 16.84
C ALA A 66 -1.76 -6.33 18.09
N LYS A 67 -1.41 -6.80 19.30
CA LYS A 67 -1.74 -6.20 20.60
C LYS A 67 -1.17 -4.79 20.87
N ALA A 68 -0.11 -4.35 20.17
CA ALA A 68 0.45 -3.00 20.28
C ALA A 68 -0.09 -2.02 19.23
N ALA A 69 -0.62 -2.52 18.10
CA ALA A 69 -1.35 -1.70 17.13
C ALA A 69 -2.62 -1.10 17.76
N ALA A 70 -3.30 -1.87 18.62
CA ALA A 70 -4.48 -1.43 19.37
C ALA A 70 -4.23 -0.29 20.38
N ARG A 71 -2.97 0.01 20.74
CA ARG A 71 -2.63 1.14 21.64
C ARG A 71 -2.41 2.47 20.90
N ASN A 72 -2.26 2.43 19.59
CA ASN A 72 -1.99 3.60 18.75
C ASN A 72 -3.17 3.95 17.83
N THR A 73 -4.39 3.64 18.25
CA THR A 73 -5.61 4.09 17.59
C THR A 73 -5.79 5.59 17.80
N THR A 74 -5.62 6.35 16.72
CA THR A 74 -6.09 7.74 16.64
C THR A 74 -7.59 7.73 16.43
N ARG A 75 -8.32 8.52 17.23
CA ARG A 75 -9.72 8.78 16.97
C ARG A 75 -9.80 9.78 15.82
N ILE A 76 -10.37 9.36 14.71
CA ILE A 76 -10.54 10.16 13.51
C ILE A 76 -11.96 10.76 13.53
N THR A 77 -12.11 11.99 13.05
CA THR A 77 -13.43 12.61 12.87
C THR A 77 -14.14 11.97 11.67
N PRO A 78 -15.48 11.93 11.64
CA PRO A 78 -16.21 11.34 10.51
C PRO A 78 -15.91 12.06 9.17
N GLU A 79 -15.55 13.34 9.22
CA GLU A 79 -15.13 14.12 8.05
C GLU A 79 -13.80 13.64 7.47
N GLU A 80 -12.82 13.33 8.34
CA GLU A 80 -11.50 12.81 7.92
C GLU A 80 -11.61 11.37 7.39
N ALA A 81 -12.53 10.57 7.93
CA ALA A 81 -12.77 9.20 7.48
C ALA A 81 -13.27 9.08 6.03
N THR A 82 -13.76 10.19 5.45
CA THR A 82 -14.30 10.20 4.08
C THR A 82 -13.20 10.11 3.02
N TYR A 83 -11.97 10.51 3.34
CA TYR A 83 -10.88 10.53 2.37
C TYR A 83 -9.65 9.77 2.83
N LYS A 84 -8.87 9.28 1.87
CA LYS A 84 -7.59 8.61 2.07
C LYS A 84 -6.50 9.30 1.28
N LEU A 85 -5.30 9.38 1.85
CA LEU A 85 -4.12 9.85 1.13
C LEU A 85 -3.43 8.69 0.42
N LEU A 86 -3.10 8.90 -0.85
CA LEU A 86 -2.52 7.91 -1.74
C LEU A 86 -1.21 8.42 -2.35
N ASN A 87 -0.09 7.79 -2.01
CA ASN A 87 1.18 8.03 -2.71
C ASN A 87 1.20 7.34 -4.09
N VAL A 88 1.66 8.08 -5.10
CA VAL A 88 1.85 7.66 -6.48
C VAL A 88 3.17 6.91 -6.64
N ARG A 89 3.09 5.61 -6.96
CA ARG A 89 4.28 4.77 -7.22
C ARG A 89 4.75 4.83 -8.66
N LYS A 90 3.83 4.95 -9.60
CA LYS A 90 4.15 4.94 -11.03
C LYS A 90 3.12 5.75 -11.81
N VAL A 91 3.60 6.52 -12.77
CA VAL A 91 2.80 7.14 -13.83
C VAL A 91 3.11 6.39 -15.11
N ALA A 92 2.07 5.91 -15.80
CA ALA A 92 2.24 5.14 -17.03
C ALA A 92 1.11 5.45 -18.03
N ILE A 93 1.36 5.15 -19.29
CA ILE A 93 0.38 5.24 -20.36
C ILE A 93 -0.07 3.81 -20.66
N GLY A 94 -1.37 3.57 -20.59
CA GLY A 94 -1.99 2.27 -20.84
C GLY A 94 -2.27 2.03 -22.32
N ALA A 95 -2.88 0.88 -22.61
CA ALA A 95 -3.38 0.57 -23.94
C ALA A 95 -4.38 1.65 -24.41
N GLY A 96 -4.23 2.10 -25.65
CA GLY A 96 -5.04 3.18 -26.20
C GLY A 96 -4.64 4.59 -25.76
N GLY A 97 -3.41 4.78 -25.26
CA GLY A 97 -2.89 6.11 -24.94
C GLY A 97 -3.45 6.72 -23.66
N VAL A 98 -4.13 5.91 -22.82
CA VAL A 98 -4.80 6.41 -21.62
C VAL A 98 -3.79 6.58 -20.47
N PRO A 99 -3.54 7.80 -19.97
CA PRO A 99 -2.67 7.99 -18.81
C PRO A 99 -3.33 7.42 -17.56
N HIS A 100 -2.55 6.69 -16.77
CA HIS A 100 -2.98 6.16 -15.48
C HIS A 100 -1.85 6.25 -14.45
N ILE A 101 -2.23 6.45 -13.19
CA ILE A 101 -1.34 6.33 -12.05
C ILE A 101 -1.61 5.05 -11.28
N VAL A 102 -0.55 4.46 -10.75
CA VAL A 102 -0.61 3.34 -9.80
C VAL A 102 -0.22 3.86 -8.42
N THR A 103 -1.12 3.65 -7.46
CA THR A 103 -0.92 4.08 -6.07
C THR A 103 -0.32 2.95 -5.23
N HIS A 104 0.19 3.29 -4.03
CA HIS A 104 0.75 2.32 -3.10
C HIS A 104 -0.26 1.27 -2.60
N ASP A 105 -1.55 1.62 -2.61
CA ASP A 105 -2.69 0.80 -2.20
C ASP A 105 -3.16 -0.16 -3.31
N GLY A 106 -2.44 -0.23 -4.44
CA GLY A 106 -2.79 -1.06 -5.60
C GLY A 106 -3.90 -0.49 -6.48
N ARG A 107 -4.50 0.65 -6.11
CA ARG A 107 -5.51 1.33 -6.94
C ARG A 107 -4.86 1.96 -8.17
N THR A 108 -5.51 1.80 -9.31
CA THR A 108 -5.14 2.43 -10.57
C THR A 108 -6.15 3.51 -10.92
N ILE A 109 -5.69 4.75 -11.08
CA ILE A 109 -6.56 5.89 -11.37
C ILE A 109 -6.28 6.36 -12.80
N ARG A 110 -7.35 6.38 -13.60
CA ARG A 110 -7.30 6.78 -15.02
C ARG A 110 -7.53 8.28 -15.14
N TYR A 111 -6.89 8.90 -16.12
CA TYR A 111 -6.94 10.35 -16.36
C TYR A 111 -6.59 11.18 -15.12
N PRO A 112 -5.41 10.94 -14.50
CA PRO A 112 -4.91 11.84 -13.47
C PRO A 112 -4.56 13.21 -14.07
N ASP A 113 -4.45 14.23 -13.21
CA ASP A 113 -3.95 15.54 -13.61
C ASP A 113 -2.51 15.41 -14.18
N PRO A 114 -2.19 16.04 -15.33
CA PRO A 114 -0.85 15.98 -15.92
C PRO A 114 0.28 16.49 -15.03
N ALA A 115 -0.02 17.30 -14.01
CA ALA A 115 0.95 17.83 -13.08
C ALA A 115 1.42 16.82 -12.02
N ILE A 116 0.76 15.67 -11.89
CA ILE A 116 1.07 14.63 -10.91
C ILE A 116 2.28 13.81 -11.36
N GLN A 117 3.28 13.72 -10.51
CA GLN A 117 4.50 12.95 -10.73
C GLN A 117 4.63 11.78 -9.75
N VAL A 118 5.69 11.00 -9.93
CA VAL A 118 6.02 9.88 -9.03
C VAL A 118 6.48 10.43 -7.67
N ASN A 119 6.01 9.78 -6.59
CA ASN A 119 6.20 10.17 -5.18
C ASN A 119 5.33 11.32 -4.68
N ASP A 120 4.43 11.84 -5.51
CA ASP A 120 3.41 12.80 -5.08
C ASP A 120 2.31 12.08 -4.29
N THR A 121 1.60 12.84 -3.44
CA THR A 121 0.45 12.33 -2.69
C THR A 121 -0.83 12.88 -3.29
N VAL A 122 -1.84 12.04 -3.40
CA VAL A 122 -3.17 12.42 -3.88
C VAL A 122 -4.21 12.15 -2.81
N LYS A 123 -5.12 13.09 -2.61
CA LYS A 123 -6.30 12.95 -1.77
C LYS A 123 -7.40 12.28 -2.56
N TYR A 124 -7.77 11.09 -2.11
CA TYR A 124 -8.80 10.25 -2.72
C TYR A 124 -10.04 10.23 -1.83
N ASP A 125 -11.19 10.57 -2.39
CA ASP A 125 -12.47 10.43 -1.71
C ASP A 125 -12.96 8.98 -1.85
N LEU A 126 -13.25 8.33 -0.72
CA LEU A 126 -13.71 6.95 -0.68
C LEU A 126 -15.15 6.82 -1.20
N ASN A 127 -15.99 7.85 -1.02
CA ASN A 127 -17.40 7.81 -1.39
C ASN A 127 -17.59 8.02 -2.89
N GLN A 128 -16.94 9.04 -3.45
CA GLN A 128 -17.06 9.38 -4.87
C GLN A 128 -16.10 8.57 -5.75
N ALA A 129 -15.13 7.88 -5.16
CA ALA A 129 -14.07 7.16 -5.85
C ALA A 129 -13.27 8.03 -6.84
N LYS A 130 -13.04 9.30 -6.48
CA LYS A 130 -12.39 10.32 -7.30
C LYS A 130 -11.25 11.01 -6.56
N LEU A 131 -10.33 11.59 -7.35
CA LEU A 131 -9.28 12.45 -6.83
C LEU A 131 -9.85 13.85 -6.59
N VAL A 132 -9.64 14.37 -5.38
CA VAL A 132 -10.08 15.72 -5.00
C VAL A 132 -8.95 16.71 -5.19
N ASP A 133 -7.77 16.39 -4.65
CA ASP A 133 -6.63 17.29 -4.59
C ASP A 133 -5.32 16.50 -4.56
N PHE A 134 -4.19 17.13 -4.85
CA PHE A 134 -2.88 16.50 -4.83
C PHE A 134 -1.80 17.43 -4.26
N VAL A 135 -0.80 16.84 -3.62
CA VAL A 135 0.39 17.53 -3.11
C VAL A 135 1.61 17.00 -3.84
N LYS A 136 2.40 17.93 -4.37
CA LYS A 136 3.67 17.62 -5.01
C LYS A 136 4.74 17.27 -3.98
N PHE A 137 5.65 16.39 -4.36
CA PHE A 137 6.85 16.10 -3.59
C PHE A 137 7.87 17.23 -3.77
N ASP A 138 7.74 18.27 -2.94
CA ASP A 138 8.64 19.43 -2.91
C ASP A 138 9.12 19.75 -1.49
N THR A 139 10.16 20.57 -1.41
CA THR A 139 10.66 21.16 -0.17
C THR A 139 9.58 22.03 0.49
N GLY A 140 9.55 22.03 1.82
CA GLY A 140 8.55 22.74 2.62
C GLY A 140 7.31 21.92 2.98
N ASN A 141 7.08 20.78 2.33
CA ASN A 141 5.91 19.95 2.61
C ASN A 141 6.11 18.99 3.79
N MET A 142 5.03 18.73 4.51
CA MET A 142 5.02 17.81 5.64
C MET A 142 4.96 16.36 5.16
N CYS A 143 5.81 15.53 5.74
CA CYS A 143 5.91 14.12 5.41
C CYS A 143 6.00 13.24 6.66
N VAL A 144 5.63 11.98 6.49
CA VAL A 144 5.95 10.90 7.43
C VAL A 144 6.89 9.91 6.76
N ILE A 145 7.70 9.26 7.59
CA ILE A 145 8.56 8.18 7.15
C ILE A 145 7.86 6.86 7.37
N THR A 146 7.68 6.10 6.29
CA THR A 146 7.03 4.80 6.31
C THR A 146 8.01 3.65 6.55
N GLY A 147 9.33 3.87 6.37
CA GLY A 147 10.31 2.79 6.38
C GLY A 147 11.70 3.16 6.91
N GLY A 148 12.44 2.14 7.38
CA GLY A 148 13.82 2.26 7.84
C GLY A 148 13.97 2.66 9.32
N ARG A 149 15.17 3.15 9.69
CA ARG A 149 15.50 3.51 11.08
C ARG A 149 14.63 4.66 11.62
N ASN A 150 14.11 5.52 10.75
CA ASN A 150 13.33 6.68 11.15
C ASN A 150 11.81 6.47 10.99
N MET A 151 11.34 5.24 10.76
CA MET A 151 9.91 4.90 10.61
C MET A 151 9.03 5.49 11.73
N GLY A 152 7.88 6.04 11.34
CA GLY A 152 6.89 6.66 12.23
C GLY A 152 7.20 8.10 12.61
N ARG A 153 8.31 8.66 12.11
CA ARG A 153 8.64 10.07 12.34
C ARG A 153 7.99 10.98 11.31
N ALA A 154 7.50 12.13 11.76
CA ALA A 154 6.94 13.16 10.90
C ALA A 154 7.84 14.40 10.90
N GLY A 155 7.84 15.15 9.79
CA GLY A 155 8.64 16.37 9.67
C GLY A 155 8.46 17.05 8.32
N VAL A 156 9.09 18.21 8.18
CA VAL A 156 9.07 19.01 6.96
C VAL A 156 10.30 18.67 6.11
N ILE A 157 10.09 18.51 4.80
CA ILE A 157 11.18 18.29 3.85
C ILE A 157 11.98 19.58 3.72
N VAL A 158 13.28 19.53 4.01
CA VAL A 158 14.17 20.70 3.92
C VAL A 158 14.91 20.72 2.60
N HIS A 159 15.57 19.60 2.27
CA HIS A 159 16.43 19.50 1.10
C HIS A 159 16.33 18.13 0.45
N ARG A 160 16.37 18.10 -0.88
CA ARG A 160 16.45 16.87 -1.69
C ARG A 160 17.79 16.83 -2.40
N GLU A 161 18.62 15.86 -2.03
CA GLU A 161 19.87 15.56 -2.69
C GLU A 161 19.65 14.48 -3.76
N LYS A 162 19.89 14.85 -5.01
CA LYS A 162 19.78 13.93 -6.15
C LYS A 162 21.14 13.34 -6.45
N HIS A 163 21.23 12.01 -6.40
CA HIS A 163 22.46 11.28 -6.74
C HIS A 163 22.28 10.54 -8.05
N ILE A 164 23.10 10.86 -9.04
CA ILE A 164 23.07 10.18 -10.35
C ILE A 164 23.60 8.75 -10.15
N GLY A 165 22.77 7.76 -10.49
CA GLY A 165 23.10 6.34 -10.31
C GLY A 165 22.93 5.81 -8.88
N GLY A 166 22.47 6.64 -7.95
CA GLY A 166 22.19 6.28 -6.56
C GLY A 166 20.72 6.45 -6.19
N PHE A 167 20.44 6.33 -4.90
CA PHE A 167 19.13 6.69 -4.35
C PHE A 167 19.12 8.17 -3.99
N ASP A 168 18.03 8.86 -4.33
CA ASP A 168 17.79 10.21 -3.85
C ASP A 168 17.67 10.22 -2.32
N ILE A 169 18.45 11.09 -1.69
CA ILE A 169 18.46 11.30 -0.25
C ILE A 169 17.70 12.59 0.05
N VAL A 170 16.86 12.54 1.07
CA VAL A 170 16.02 13.66 1.46
C VAL A 170 16.26 13.94 2.93
N HIS A 171 16.55 15.21 3.22
CA HIS A 171 16.72 15.73 4.55
C HIS A 171 15.39 16.29 5.04
N VAL A 172 14.97 15.81 6.20
CA VAL A 172 13.71 16.17 6.84
C VAL A 172 14.02 16.72 8.22
N LYS A 173 13.33 17.80 8.60
CA LYS A 173 13.42 18.44 9.91
C LYS A 173 12.14 18.16 10.68
N ASP A 174 12.28 17.59 11.86
CA ASP A 174 11.19 17.30 12.79
C ASP A 174 10.69 18.60 13.48
N SER A 175 9.58 18.50 14.21
CA SER A 175 9.05 19.59 15.06
C SER A 175 10.01 19.97 16.19
N LEU A 176 10.82 19.02 16.67
CA LEU A 176 11.90 19.25 17.65
C LEU A 176 13.21 19.70 17.01
N GLU A 177 13.17 20.19 15.77
CA GLU A 177 14.31 20.68 14.99
C GLU A 177 15.41 19.65 14.70
N ARG A 178 15.16 18.37 14.99
CA ARG A 178 16.07 17.28 14.69
C ARG A 178 16.04 17.00 13.20
N THR A 179 17.18 17.14 12.55
CA THR A 179 17.37 16.78 11.15
C THR A 179 17.73 15.31 11.01
N PHE A 180 17.13 14.64 10.05
CA PHE A 180 17.48 13.27 9.67
C PHE A 180 17.35 13.09 8.16
N ALA A 181 18.01 12.06 7.65
CA ALA A 181 18.01 11.73 6.23
C ALA A 181 17.31 10.38 5.99
N THR A 182 16.56 10.31 4.90
CA THR A 182 15.91 9.08 4.41
C THR A 182 15.97 9.01 2.90
N ARG A 183 15.82 7.80 2.35
CA ARG A 183 15.62 7.61 0.91
C ARG A 183 14.25 8.11 0.49
N VAL A 184 14.13 8.64 -0.73
CA VAL A 184 12.85 9.11 -1.29
C VAL A 184 11.73 8.06 -1.23
N THR A 185 12.07 6.78 -1.38
CA THR A 185 11.10 5.66 -1.39
C THR A 185 10.36 5.49 -0.06
N ASN A 186 10.93 5.97 1.04
CA ASN A 186 10.39 5.78 2.39
C ASN A 186 9.65 7.02 2.88
N ILE A 187 9.42 7.99 2.01
CA ILE A 187 8.78 9.25 2.35
C ILE A 187 7.36 9.23 1.83
N PHE A 188 6.46 9.71 2.66
CA PHE A 188 5.06 9.87 2.33
C PHE A 188 4.64 11.30 2.69
N VAL A 189 4.29 12.10 1.69
CA VAL A 189 3.85 13.48 1.91
C VAL A 189 2.41 13.45 2.43
N ILE A 190 2.15 14.18 3.51
CA ILE A 190 0.85 14.18 4.20
C ILE A 190 0.11 15.50 4.02
N GLY A 191 0.81 16.59 3.72
CA GLY A 191 0.17 17.88 3.61
C GLY A 191 1.03 18.90 2.89
N ASP A 192 0.33 19.94 2.44
CA ASP A 192 0.93 21.11 1.83
C ASP A 192 1.50 22.04 2.92
N GLY A 193 2.78 22.34 2.83
CA GLY A 193 3.49 23.11 3.85
C GLY A 193 3.56 22.41 5.22
N PRO A 194 3.52 23.17 6.33
CA PRO A 194 3.62 22.63 7.69
C PRO A 194 2.29 22.08 8.24
N LYS A 195 1.19 22.15 7.48
CA LYS A 195 -0.12 21.70 7.93
C LYS A 195 -0.40 20.30 7.37
N PRO A 196 -0.48 19.24 8.20
CA PRO A 196 -0.85 17.93 7.72
C PRO A 196 -2.34 17.92 7.34
N TRP A 197 -2.69 17.15 6.30
CA TRP A 197 -4.09 16.91 5.96
C TRP A 197 -4.74 15.87 6.87
N ILE A 198 -3.97 14.95 7.44
CA ILE A 198 -4.48 13.94 8.38
C ILE A 198 -4.08 14.25 9.82
N SER A 199 -4.88 13.77 10.77
CA SER A 199 -4.55 13.81 12.18
C SER A 199 -3.34 12.91 12.50
N LEU A 200 -2.35 13.47 13.19
CA LEU A 200 -1.14 12.72 13.58
C LEU A 200 -1.37 11.92 14.88
N PRO A 201 -0.71 10.76 15.03
CA PRO A 201 -0.79 9.96 16.24
C PRO A 201 -0.18 10.65 17.46
N LYS A 202 -0.51 10.12 18.65
CA LYS A 202 -0.01 10.64 19.94
C LYS A 202 1.52 10.76 19.89
N GLY A 203 2.02 11.99 20.08
CA GLY A 203 3.44 12.31 19.93
C GLY A 203 3.80 13.01 18.61
N LYS A 204 2.84 13.29 17.72
CA LYS A 204 3.01 14.05 16.47
C LYS A 204 4.15 13.56 15.57
N GLY A 205 4.50 12.28 15.66
CA GLY A 205 5.64 11.69 14.94
C GLY A 205 7.01 12.17 15.43
N THR A 206 7.12 12.71 16.65
CA THR A 206 8.41 13.05 17.25
C THR A 206 9.02 11.82 17.92
N ASN A 207 10.30 11.54 17.62
CA ASN A 207 11.03 10.47 18.32
C ASN A 207 11.87 11.08 19.44
N LEU A 208 11.43 10.87 20.69
CA LEU A 208 12.13 11.31 21.88
C LEU A 208 13.37 10.43 22.12
N THR A 209 14.40 11.03 22.72
CA THR A 209 15.55 10.24 23.18
C THR A 209 15.18 9.46 24.44
N ILE A 210 15.93 8.39 24.74
CA ILE A 210 15.69 7.53 25.91
C ILE A 210 15.70 8.36 27.21
N SER A 211 16.56 9.37 27.30
CA SER A 211 16.63 10.28 28.46
C SER A 211 15.38 11.14 28.57
N GLU A 212 14.93 11.74 27.47
CA GLU A 212 13.72 12.58 27.47
C GLU A 212 12.46 11.78 27.77
N GLU A 213 12.35 10.56 27.24
CA GLU A 213 11.23 9.67 27.54
C GLU A 213 11.19 9.30 29.03
N ARG A 214 12.36 9.03 29.62
CA ARG A 214 12.50 8.76 31.06
C ARG A 214 12.07 9.96 31.89
N ASP A 215 12.51 11.15 31.54
CA ASP A 215 12.19 12.38 32.28
C ASP A 215 10.71 12.74 32.15
N LEU A 216 10.13 12.57 30.95
CA LEU A 216 8.70 12.74 30.73
C LEU A 216 7.88 11.75 31.55
N LYS A 217 8.32 10.49 31.63
CA LYS A 217 7.67 9.46 32.45
C LYS A 217 7.75 9.79 33.94
N ARG A 218 8.90 10.28 34.41
CA ARG A 218 9.09 10.71 35.81
C ARG A 218 8.23 11.91 36.16
N LYS A 219 8.14 12.92 35.29
CA LYS A 219 7.24 14.07 35.46
C LYS A 219 5.79 13.64 35.58
N ARG A 220 5.32 12.80 34.66
CA ARG A 220 3.94 12.26 34.71
C ARG A 220 3.64 11.45 35.98
N ALA A 221 4.62 10.76 36.52
CA ALA A 221 4.48 10.00 37.77
C ALA A 221 4.56 10.88 39.03
N ALA A 222 5.12 12.08 38.94
CA ALA A 222 5.22 13.03 40.05
C ALA A 222 4.02 13.99 40.11
N GLU A 223 3.32 14.19 38.99
CA GLU A 223 2.10 15.00 38.89
C GLU A 223 0.83 14.25 39.33
N HIS A 224 0.94 12.93 39.57
CA HIS A 224 -0.18 12.04 39.80
C HIS A 224 -0.10 11.37 41.17
#